data_AF-A0A942H9J6-F1
#
_entry.id   AF-A0A942H9J6-F1
#
_cell.length_a   1.000
_cell.length_b   1.000
_cell.length_c   1.000
_cell.angle_alpha   90.00
_cell.angle_beta   90.00
_cell.angle_gamma   90.00
#
_symmetry.space_group_name_H-M   'P 1'
#
loop_
_entity.id
_entity.type
_entity.pdbx_description
1 polymer ?
#
loop_
_entity_poly.entity_id
_entity_poly.type
_entity_poly.pdbx_seq_one_letter_code
_entity_poly.pdbx_strand_id
1 'polypeptide(L)'
;MTGIVIRLAGVEQPETRVFHQKTITIGTSPSCDLSFRDDEFHLPSSEVLLTLHAEEGPYRVTEIHEEAQLIRDGEAVILGEAIRDGDTISFGTTGVRLRFFSLSPSFELAESLQLGTAVLSRRKSDTKTLPASPHAHAPRTDVAIVFVKQLLRELAAEIPRRYLLLGAGIVGIAIFAWLYINVINFIAVKINTDKTTTLNKDVKDLKDQLERVREEIRTTKEIATDAKNIISLPTGLVEKFGPGVCLVYGLYTYVDPRSGREARYKDGGEMNNLLGPNGTVNISVDGIGPPSDIEFIGTGFQVATGLILTNRHVVQPWDDDPVTGVLRNYGLRAKLKELYVYFPRVKQPFVLHTLEASSTDDVALCSFQRGDTDPNLLPVLPLDDGKDSSAASGQTMVLIGYPAGLDGLMAKVDDKERAGLSLNRRSSLKAVLNELAARGLIRPLTTQGHISDLLTRKIVHDALTTDGGSGGPIFGANGKVIGINQAVLDNSPAKFGVPIRYGIELLQKQPEAMVSQSVKPEENKQ
;
A
#
# COMPACT_ATOMS: atom_id res chain seq x y z
N MET A 1 -26.00 4.40 -4.07
CA MET A 1 -25.77 5.00 -5.39
C MET A 1 -25.70 3.87 -6.40
N THR A 2 -26.67 3.80 -7.29
CA THR A 2 -26.74 2.82 -8.38
C THR A 2 -25.72 3.22 -9.45
N GLY A 3 -24.63 2.48 -9.57
CA GLY A 3 -23.68 2.69 -10.68
C GLY A 3 -24.16 2.00 -11.96
N ILE A 4 -23.77 2.52 -13.12
CA ILE A 4 -24.04 1.92 -14.42
C ILE A 4 -22.75 1.79 -15.23
N VAL A 5 -22.57 0.66 -15.91
CA VAL A 5 -21.51 0.43 -16.88
C VAL A 5 -22.08 0.64 -18.26
N ILE A 6 -21.42 1.46 -19.07
CA ILE A 6 -21.82 1.73 -20.45
C ILE A 6 -20.68 1.29 -21.35
N ARG A 7 -20.98 0.36 -22.26
CA ARG A 7 -20.07 -0.09 -23.31
C ARG A 7 -20.47 0.50 -24.64
N LEU A 8 -19.58 1.29 -25.22
CA LEU A 8 -19.69 1.83 -26.56
C LEU A 8 -19.05 0.86 -27.57
N ALA A 9 -19.78 0.54 -28.63
CA ALA A 9 -19.34 -0.32 -29.73
C ALA A 9 -19.82 0.25 -31.07
N GLY A 10 -19.20 -0.17 -32.18
CA GLY A 10 -19.53 0.34 -33.51
C GLY A 10 -18.85 1.68 -33.86
N VAL A 11 -17.81 2.05 -33.11
CA VAL A 11 -16.90 3.18 -33.37
C VAL A 11 -15.47 2.66 -33.49
N GLU A 12 -14.55 3.43 -34.08
CA GLU A 12 -13.15 3.02 -34.28
C GLU A 12 -12.47 2.56 -32.99
N GLN A 13 -12.76 3.23 -31.87
CA GLN A 13 -12.23 2.92 -30.54
C GLN A 13 -13.36 2.55 -29.56
N PRO A 14 -13.73 1.27 -29.44
CA PRO A 14 -14.74 0.86 -28.48
C PRO A 14 -14.24 1.09 -27.06
N GLU A 15 -15.10 1.66 -26.21
CA GLU A 15 -14.75 2.03 -24.84
C GLU A 15 -15.80 1.48 -23.87
N THR A 16 -15.39 1.10 -22.65
CA THR A 16 -16.29 0.73 -21.56
C THR A 16 -16.00 1.61 -20.37
N ARG A 17 -17.00 2.39 -19.93
CA ARG A 17 -16.88 3.29 -18.78
C ARG A 17 -17.87 2.92 -17.68
N VAL A 18 -17.45 3.19 -16.45
CA VAL A 18 -18.27 3.01 -15.26
C VAL A 18 -18.64 4.37 -14.69
N PHE A 19 -19.92 4.61 -14.49
CA PHE A 19 -20.46 5.87 -14.00
C PHE A 19 -21.18 5.67 -12.65
N HIS A 20 -20.95 6.60 -11.72
CA HIS A 20 -21.60 6.68 -10.41
C HIS A 20 -22.35 8.00 -10.18
N GLN A 21 -22.33 8.89 -11.17
CA GLN A 21 -22.95 10.21 -11.13
C GLN A 21 -24.43 10.14 -11.49
N LYS A 22 -25.20 11.14 -11.03
CA LYS A 22 -26.65 11.19 -11.25
C LYS A 22 -27.02 11.48 -12.71
N THR A 23 -26.24 12.32 -13.40
CA THR A 23 -26.47 12.70 -14.80
C THR A 23 -25.32 12.21 -15.66
N ILE A 24 -25.60 11.53 -16.77
CA ILE A 24 -24.60 11.05 -17.73
C ILE A 24 -24.97 11.57 -19.11
N THR A 25 -24.02 12.23 -19.77
CA THR A 25 -24.16 12.78 -21.12
C THR A 25 -23.35 11.98 -22.14
N ILE A 26 -23.96 11.67 -23.28
CA ILE A 26 -23.36 10.83 -24.32
C ILE A 26 -23.57 11.52 -25.66
N GLY A 27 -22.51 11.66 -26.46
CA GLY A 27 -22.62 12.34 -27.75
C GLY A 27 -21.30 12.49 -28.50
N THR A 28 -21.29 13.36 -29.50
CA THR A 28 -20.11 13.69 -30.32
C THR A 28 -19.34 14.88 -29.76
N SER A 29 -19.90 15.59 -28.78
CA SER A 29 -19.22 16.69 -28.09
C SER A 29 -18.08 16.19 -27.19
N PRO A 30 -16.89 16.82 -27.25
CA PRO A 30 -15.79 16.52 -26.32
C PRO A 30 -16.13 16.79 -24.85
N SER A 31 -17.20 17.56 -24.57
CA SER A 31 -17.68 17.84 -23.23
C SER A 31 -18.59 16.75 -22.65
N CYS A 32 -18.96 15.73 -23.44
CA CYS A 32 -19.79 14.62 -22.96
C CYS A 32 -19.00 13.68 -22.03
N ASP A 33 -19.70 13.09 -21.06
CA ASP A 33 -19.13 12.06 -20.18
C ASP A 33 -18.68 10.81 -20.96
N LEU A 34 -19.38 10.49 -22.05
CA LEU A 34 -18.97 9.50 -23.04
C LEU A 34 -19.04 10.14 -24.44
N SER A 35 -17.89 10.62 -24.90
CA SER A 35 -17.73 11.23 -26.22
C SER A 35 -17.24 10.23 -27.25
N PHE A 36 -17.79 10.23 -28.46
CA PHE A 36 -17.28 9.42 -29.56
C PHE A 36 -17.28 10.18 -30.88
N ARG A 37 -16.43 9.73 -31.80
CA ARG A 37 -16.38 10.27 -33.15
C ARG A 37 -17.22 9.41 -34.08
N ASP A 38 -18.08 10.06 -34.85
CA ASP A 38 -18.76 9.44 -35.97
C ASP A 38 -18.00 9.78 -37.26
N ASP A 39 -17.24 8.82 -37.77
CA ASP A 39 -16.38 9.01 -38.94
C ASP A 39 -17.16 9.08 -40.25
N GLU A 40 -18.40 8.59 -40.26
CA GLU A 40 -19.29 8.61 -41.41
C GLU A 40 -20.25 9.82 -41.40
N PHE A 41 -20.13 10.71 -40.40
CA PHE A 41 -20.88 11.97 -40.25
C PHE A 41 -22.42 11.82 -40.33
N HIS A 42 -22.96 10.72 -39.82
CA HIS A 42 -24.40 10.49 -39.72
C HIS A 42 -25.05 11.24 -38.54
N LEU A 43 -24.26 11.56 -37.51
CA LEU A 43 -24.69 12.26 -36.30
C LEU A 43 -24.19 13.70 -36.29
N PRO A 44 -24.92 14.64 -35.65
CA PRO A 44 -24.50 16.03 -35.56
C PRO A 44 -23.15 16.13 -34.82
N SER A 45 -22.27 16.99 -35.32
CA SER A 45 -20.92 17.14 -34.79
C SER A 45 -20.90 18.04 -33.56
N SER A 46 -20.18 17.61 -32.52
CA SER A 46 -19.97 18.36 -31.28
C SER A 46 -21.22 18.60 -30.42
N GLU A 47 -22.21 17.71 -30.50
CA GLU A 47 -23.49 17.81 -29.78
C GLU A 47 -23.68 16.71 -28.71
N VAL A 48 -24.58 16.94 -27.76
CA VAL A 48 -25.06 15.92 -26.80
C VAL A 48 -26.24 15.19 -27.43
N LEU A 49 -26.14 13.86 -27.55
CA LEU A 49 -27.15 13.05 -28.24
C LEU A 49 -28.14 12.38 -27.27
N LEU A 50 -27.68 12.03 -26.07
CA LEU A 50 -28.44 11.31 -25.06
C LEU A 50 -28.01 11.76 -23.66
N THR A 51 -28.99 12.15 -22.84
CA THR A 51 -28.79 12.42 -21.41
C THR A 51 -29.56 11.40 -20.57
N LEU A 52 -28.87 10.80 -19.61
CA LEU A 52 -29.44 9.86 -18.63
C LEU A 52 -29.43 10.49 -17.24
N HIS A 53 -30.50 10.32 -16.47
CA HIS A 53 -30.59 10.80 -15.10
C HIS A 53 -31.09 9.72 -14.11
N ALA A 54 -30.54 9.72 -12.90
CA ALA A 54 -30.97 8.87 -11.79
C ALA A 54 -31.12 9.66 -10.48
N GLU A 55 -32.32 9.66 -9.89
CA GLU A 55 -32.60 10.21 -8.55
C GLU A 55 -32.65 9.10 -7.48
N GLU A 56 -33.67 8.24 -7.56
CA GLU A 56 -33.89 7.06 -6.71
C GLU A 56 -34.47 5.93 -7.57
N GLY A 57 -33.63 5.18 -8.29
CA GLY A 57 -34.08 4.12 -9.19
C GLY A 57 -33.16 3.89 -10.38
N PRO A 58 -33.63 3.19 -11.43
CA PRO A 58 -32.85 2.99 -12.66
C PRO A 58 -32.62 4.32 -13.39
N TYR A 59 -31.51 4.41 -14.13
CA TYR A 59 -31.25 5.55 -15.02
C TYR A 59 -32.38 5.68 -16.04
N ARG A 60 -32.91 6.88 -16.23
CA ARG A 60 -33.95 7.19 -17.21
C ARG A 60 -33.43 8.14 -18.27
N VAL A 61 -33.94 7.99 -19.48
CA VAL A 61 -33.63 8.90 -20.60
C VAL A 61 -34.33 10.23 -20.38
N THR A 62 -33.59 11.32 -20.21
CA THR A 62 -34.16 12.65 -19.95
C THR A 62 -34.11 13.57 -21.16
N GLU A 63 -33.13 13.39 -22.04
CA GLU A 63 -32.99 14.19 -23.26
C GLU A 63 -32.49 13.28 -24.39
N ILE A 64 -33.06 13.48 -25.58
CA ILE A 64 -32.69 12.79 -26.82
C ILE A 64 -32.63 13.84 -27.92
N HIS A 65 -31.53 13.88 -28.66
CA HIS A 65 -31.43 14.73 -29.84
C HIS A 65 -32.26 14.15 -30.99
N GLU A 66 -33.07 14.98 -31.68
CA GLU A 66 -34.03 14.52 -32.70
C GLU A 66 -33.36 13.72 -33.84
N GLU A 67 -32.15 14.11 -34.23
CA GLU A 67 -31.38 13.45 -35.29
C GLU A 67 -30.68 12.15 -34.85
N ALA A 68 -30.61 11.84 -33.54
CA ALA A 68 -29.91 10.66 -33.03
C ALA A 68 -30.67 9.34 -33.29
N GLN A 69 -31.99 9.42 -33.53
CA GLN A 69 -32.88 8.29 -33.83
C GLN A 69 -32.58 7.03 -33.00
N LEU A 70 -32.63 7.15 -31.67
CA LEU A 70 -32.28 6.05 -30.76
C LEU A 70 -33.25 4.87 -30.88
N ILE A 71 -32.72 3.67 -31.12
CA ILE A 71 -33.49 2.43 -31.27
C ILE A 71 -33.04 1.42 -30.21
N ARG A 72 -33.99 0.80 -29.51
CA ARG A 72 -33.77 -0.36 -28.62
C ARG A 72 -34.63 -1.52 -29.14
N ASP A 73 -33.98 -2.64 -29.47
CA ASP A 73 -34.64 -3.86 -29.99
C ASP A 73 -35.61 -3.64 -31.18
N GLY A 74 -35.36 -2.60 -31.99
CA GLY A 74 -36.18 -2.25 -33.16
C GLY A 74 -37.27 -1.20 -32.91
N GLU A 75 -37.44 -0.73 -31.67
CA GLU A 75 -38.39 0.33 -31.30
C GLU A 75 -37.66 1.63 -30.93
N ALA A 76 -38.29 2.78 -31.20
CA ALA A 76 -37.72 4.07 -30.86
C ALA A 76 -37.76 4.30 -29.34
N VAL A 77 -36.64 4.74 -28.77
CA VAL A 77 -36.53 5.05 -27.34
C VAL A 77 -37.22 6.38 -27.07
N ILE A 78 -38.04 6.43 -26.01
CA ILE A 78 -38.80 7.63 -25.63
C ILE A 78 -38.27 8.25 -24.33
N LEU A 79 -38.55 9.54 -24.14
CA LEU A 79 -38.21 10.26 -22.92
C LEU A 79 -38.92 9.63 -21.70
N GLY A 80 -38.20 9.53 -20.58
CA GLY A 80 -38.65 8.95 -19.31
C GLY A 80 -38.46 7.44 -19.20
N GLU A 81 -38.07 6.77 -20.28
CA GLU A 81 -37.85 5.33 -20.31
C GLU A 81 -36.67 4.90 -19.43
N ALA A 82 -36.85 3.82 -18.67
CA ALA A 82 -35.82 3.29 -17.78
C ALA A 82 -34.87 2.36 -18.52
N ILE A 83 -33.57 2.58 -18.33
CA ILE A 83 -32.49 1.73 -18.83
C ILE A 83 -32.37 0.50 -17.93
N ARG A 84 -32.48 -0.68 -18.53
CA ARG A 84 -32.37 -1.96 -17.84
C ARG A 84 -31.00 -2.60 -18.02
N ASP A 85 -30.69 -3.54 -17.13
CA ASP A 85 -29.48 -4.34 -17.23
C ASP A 85 -29.51 -5.20 -18.51
N GLY A 86 -28.49 -5.04 -19.35
CA GLY A 86 -28.38 -5.73 -20.63
C GLY A 86 -28.99 -4.99 -21.83
N ASP A 87 -29.67 -3.85 -21.62
CA ASP A 87 -30.25 -3.04 -22.70
C ASP A 87 -29.16 -2.63 -23.71
N THR A 88 -29.51 -2.68 -24.99
CA THR A 88 -28.65 -2.20 -26.08
C THR A 88 -29.40 -1.16 -26.89
N ILE A 89 -28.90 0.07 -26.90
CA ILE A 89 -29.46 1.18 -27.68
C ILE A 89 -28.52 1.46 -28.85
N SER A 90 -29.06 1.51 -30.07
CA SER A 90 -28.35 1.91 -31.28
C SER A 90 -28.74 3.32 -31.71
N PHE A 91 -27.79 4.07 -32.26
CA PHE A 91 -28.06 5.36 -32.91
C PHE A 91 -28.50 5.11 -34.36
N GLY A 92 -29.80 5.11 -34.62
CA GLY A 92 -30.37 4.88 -35.95
C GLY A 92 -29.75 3.67 -36.67
N THR A 93 -29.34 3.88 -37.93
CA THR A 93 -28.64 2.89 -38.76
C THR A 93 -27.12 3.07 -38.78
N THR A 94 -26.55 3.91 -37.90
CA THR A 94 -25.11 4.26 -37.91
C THR A 94 -24.19 3.11 -37.48
N GLY A 95 -24.74 2.05 -36.88
CA GLY A 95 -23.96 0.95 -36.33
C GLY A 95 -23.38 1.21 -34.94
N VAL A 96 -23.38 2.47 -34.47
CA VAL A 96 -22.98 2.85 -33.11
C VAL A 96 -23.99 2.33 -32.11
N ARG A 97 -23.51 1.62 -31.08
CA ARG A 97 -24.31 0.93 -30.08
C ARG A 97 -23.78 1.17 -28.67
N LEU A 98 -24.70 1.46 -27.76
CA LEU A 98 -24.48 1.57 -26.33
C LEU A 98 -25.11 0.35 -25.64
N ARG A 99 -24.32 -0.36 -24.84
CA ARG A 99 -24.82 -1.46 -24.02
C ARG A 99 -24.67 -1.11 -22.55
N PHE A 100 -25.75 -1.29 -21.81
CA PHE A 100 -25.88 -0.87 -20.42
C PHE A 100 -25.83 -2.07 -19.48
N PHE A 101 -25.12 -1.93 -18.37
CA PHE A 101 -25.09 -2.93 -17.30
C PHE A 101 -25.23 -2.25 -15.94
N SER A 102 -26.15 -2.71 -15.10
CA SER A 102 -26.35 -2.18 -13.76
C SER A 102 -25.32 -2.75 -12.78
N LEU A 103 -24.66 -1.90 -11.99
CA LEU A 103 -23.75 -2.32 -10.92
C LEU A 103 -24.47 -2.67 -9.61
N SER A 104 -25.77 -2.44 -9.55
CA SER A 104 -26.61 -2.83 -8.41
C SER A 104 -27.53 -3.98 -8.82
N PRO A 105 -27.77 -4.96 -7.93
CA PRO A 105 -28.72 -6.03 -8.20
C PRO A 105 -30.08 -5.40 -8.51
N SER A 106 -30.63 -5.79 -9.66
CA SER A 106 -31.88 -5.27 -10.21
C SER A 106 -32.99 -5.35 -9.16
N PHE A 107 -33.58 -4.19 -8.88
CA PHE A 107 -34.74 -4.04 -7.99
C PHE A 107 -35.99 -4.79 -8.52
N GLU A 108 -35.94 -5.33 -9.75
CA GLU A 108 -37.04 -6.09 -10.38
C GLU A 108 -37.01 -7.61 -10.08
N LEU A 109 -35.94 -8.17 -9.49
CA LEU A 109 -36.01 -9.56 -9.01
C LEU A 109 -36.91 -9.69 -7.77
N ALA A 110 -37.10 -8.61 -7.00
CA ALA A 110 -37.93 -8.64 -5.80
C ALA A 110 -39.44 -8.73 -6.10
N GLU A 111 -39.91 -8.11 -7.19
CA GLU A 111 -41.35 -8.06 -7.48
C GLU A 111 -41.86 -9.32 -8.21
N SER A 112 -41.05 -9.88 -9.13
CA SER A 112 -41.35 -11.16 -9.78
C SER A 112 -41.18 -12.37 -8.84
N LEU A 113 -40.20 -12.32 -7.92
CA LEU A 113 -40.06 -13.34 -6.88
C LEU A 113 -41.23 -13.27 -5.88
N GLN A 114 -41.72 -12.08 -5.52
CA GLN A 114 -42.87 -11.96 -4.62
C GLN A 114 -44.16 -12.52 -5.24
N LEU A 115 -44.42 -12.33 -6.54
CA LEU A 115 -45.55 -12.96 -7.24
C LEU A 115 -45.38 -14.49 -7.36
N GLY A 116 -44.16 -14.97 -7.62
CA GLY A 116 -43.84 -16.39 -7.70
C GLY A 116 -43.97 -17.14 -6.37
N THR A 117 -43.55 -16.51 -5.26
CA THR A 117 -43.72 -17.10 -3.90
C THR A 117 -45.16 -17.07 -3.40
N ALA A 118 -46.00 -16.15 -3.88
CA ALA A 118 -47.44 -16.16 -3.56
C ALA A 118 -48.20 -17.32 -4.23
N VAL A 119 -47.75 -17.77 -5.42
CA VAL A 119 -48.34 -18.92 -6.13
C VAL A 119 -47.80 -20.26 -5.61
N LEU A 120 -46.56 -20.30 -5.13
CA LEU A 120 -45.95 -21.52 -4.58
C LEU A 120 -46.32 -21.81 -3.11
N SER A 121 -46.89 -20.83 -2.40
CA SER A 121 -47.39 -21.00 -1.02
C SER A 121 -48.83 -21.51 -0.92
N ARG A 122 -49.53 -21.74 -2.05
CA ARG A 122 -50.93 -22.23 -2.07
C ARG A 122 -51.10 -23.72 -2.36
N ARG A 123 -50.04 -24.53 -2.24
CA ARG A 123 -50.17 -25.97 -2.53
C ARG A 123 -49.25 -26.87 -1.71
N LYS A 124 -49.47 -26.92 -0.40
CA LYS A 124 -49.20 -28.12 0.43
C LYS A 124 -49.71 -27.94 1.87
N SER A 125 -50.98 -28.26 2.07
CA SER A 125 -51.49 -28.88 3.31
C SER A 125 -52.98 -29.19 3.14
N ASP A 126 -53.27 -30.42 2.73
CA ASP A 126 -54.40 -31.22 3.23
C ASP A 126 -54.30 -32.62 2.62
N THR A 127 -53.33 -33.38 3.12
CA THR A 127 -53.30 -34.83 2.93
C THR A 127 -53.99 -35.44 4.15
N LYS A 128 -55.30 -35.69 4.04
CA LYS A 128 -56.07 -36.41 5.05
C LYS A 128 -55.83 -37.91 4.84
N THR A 129 -54.92 -38.48 5.61
CA THR A 129 -54.75 -39.92 5.75
C THR A 129 -55.93 -40.48 6.55
N LEU A 130 -56.73 -41.33 5.90
CA LEU A 130 -57.77 -42.14 6.53
C LEU A 130 -57.20 -43.51 6.89
N PRO A 131 -57.53 -44.07 8.07
CA PRO A 131 -56.93 -45.29 8.57
C PRO A 131 -57.59 -46.54 7.96
N ALA A 132 -56.78 -47.58 7.78
CA ALA A 132 -57.23 -48.91 7.42
C ALA A 132 -57.85 -49.62 8.64
N SER A 133 -59.07 -50.15 8.47
CA SER A 133 -59.53 -51.35 9.15
C SER A 133 -60.66 -52.02 8.35
N PRO A 134 -60.86 -53.33 8.53
CA PRO A 134 -61.15 -54.24 7.43
C PRO A 134 -62.63 -54.65 7.33
N HIS A 135 -62.91 -55.40 6.26
CA HIS A 135 -64.16 -56.05 5.86
C HIS A 135 -65.07 -55.23 4.92
N ALA A 136 -64.97 -55.51 3.62
CA ALA A 136 -65.99 -56.30 2.92
C ALA A 136 -65.64 -56.45 1.43
N HIS A 137 -65.53 -57.70 1.02
CA HIS A 137 -65.47 -58.29 -0.32
C HIS A 137 -65.75 -57.39 -1.55
N ALA A 138 -64.72 -57.23 -2.40
CA ALA A 138 -64.85 -56.77 -3.78
C ALA A 138 -65.04 -57.98 -4.73
N PRO A 139 -66.10 -58.00 -5.57
CA PRO A 139 -66.41 -59.12 -6.42
C PRO A 139 -65.60 -59.13 -7.72
N ARG A 140 -65.20 -60.35 -8.09
CA ARG A 140 -64.67 -60.85 -9.36
C ARG A 140 -64.79 -59.91 -10.57
N THR A 141 -63.64 -59.47 -11.06
CA THR A 141 -63.36 -58.70 -12.30
C THR A 141 -63.68 -59.42 -13.62
N ASP A 142 -64.46 -60.50 -13.59
CA ASP A 142 -64.79 -61.25 -14.81
C ASP A 142 -66.09 -60.78 -15.50
N VAL A 143 -66.96 -60.01 -14.82
CA VAL A 143 -68.30 -59.69 -15.36
C VAL A 143 -68.31 -58.44 -16.26
N ALA A 144 -67.49 -57.43 -15.98
CA ALA A 144 -67.45 -56.18 -16.78
C ALA A 144 -66.82 -56.39 -18.18
N ILE A 145 -65.83 -57.28 -18.30
CA ILE A 145 -65.22 -57.62 -19.59
C ILE A 145 -66.21 -58.43 -20.45
N VAL A 146 -67.03 -59.29 -19.83
CA VAL A 146 -68.07 -60.07 -20.53
C VAL A 146 -69.20 -59.15 -20.99
N PHE A 147 -69.63 -58.19 -20.17
CA PHE A 147 -70.67 -57.21 -20.53
C PHE A 147 -70.23 -56.29 -21.68
N VAL A 148 -68.98 -55.80 -21.67
CA VAL A 148 -68.42 -54.97 -22.75
C VAL A 148 -68.21 -55.80 -24.03
N LYS A 149 -67.80 -57.08 -23.92
CA LYS A 149 -67.73 -57.99 -25.08
C LYS A 149 -69.09 -58.28 -25.70
N GLN A 150 -70.15 -58.40 -24.90
CA GLN A 150 -71.51 -58.63 -25.39
C GLN A 150 -72.09 -57.35 -26.03
N LEU A 151 -71.87 -56.18 -25.44
CA LEU A 151 -72.29 -54.90 -25.99
C LEU A 151 -71.54 -54.56 -27.29
N LEU A 152 -70.23 -54.83 -27.39
CA LEU A 152 -69.47 -54.66 -28.63
C LEU A 152 -69.90 -55.64 -29.73
N ARG A 153 -70.37 -56.84 -29.36
CA ARG A 153 -70.83 -57.86 -30.31
C ARG A 153 -72.22 -57.55 -30.87
N GLU A 154 -73.12 -57.00 -30.07
CA GLU A 154 -74.42 -56.51 -30.54
C GLU A 154 -74.29 -55.20 -31.33
N LEU A 155 -73.46 -54.25 -30.88
CA LEU A 155 -73.23 -52.99 -31.63
C LEU A 155 -72.53 -53.21 -32.98
N ALA A 156 -71.64 -54.21 -33.08
CA ALA A 156 -70.95 -54.55 -34.32
C ALA A 156 -71.83 -55.32 -35.33
N ALA A 157 -72.98 -55.86 -34.91
CA ALA A 157 -73.89 -56.61 -35.77
C ALA A 157 -74.84 -55.72 -36.56
N GLU A 158 -75.04 -54.47 -36.12
CA GLU A 158 -76.03 -53.54 -36.67
C GLU A 158 -75.42 -52.41 -37.53
N ILE A 159 -74.08 -52.33 -37.56
CA ILE A 159 -73.33 -51.30 -38.30
C ILE A 159 -72.78 -51.87 -39.62
N PRO A 160 -72.98 -51.21 -40.78
CA PRO A 160 -72.44 -51.66 -42.07
C PRO A 160 -70.90 -51.79 -42.02
N ARG A 161 -70.33 -52.89 -42.54
CA ARG A 161 -68.87 -53.20 -42.51
C ARG A 161 -67.95 -52.05 -42.96
N ARG A 162 -68.44 -51.11 -43.77
CA ARG A 162 -67.70 -49.93 -44.24
C ARG A 162 -67.35 -48.95 -43.13
N TYR A 163 -68.24 -48.73 -42.15
CA TYR A 163 -68.00 -47.80 -41.04
C TYR A 163 -67.12 -48.41 -39.94
N LEU A 164 -67.12 -49.73 -39.82
CA LEU A 164 -66.26 -50.45 -38.86
C LEU A 164 -64.78 -50.41 -39.28
N LEU A 165 -64.49 -50.53 -40.58
CA LEU A 165 -63.15 -50.29 -41.14
C LEU A 165 -62.71 -48.83 -40.98
N LEU A 166 -63.63 -47.88 -41.13
CA LEU A 166 -63.36 -46.45 -40.95
C LEU A 166 -62.98 -46.14 -39.48
N GLY A 167 -63.72 -46.69 -38.52
CA GLY A 167 -63.44 -46.56 -37.09
C GLY A 167 -62.11 -47.20 -36.68
N ALA A 168 -61.80 -48.39 -37.21
CA ALA A 168 -60.50 -49.04 -36.97
C ALA A 168 -59.33 -48.23 -37.54
N GLY A 169 -59.51 -47.58 -38.69
CA GLY A 169 -58.52 -46.67 -39.28
C GLY A 169 -58.23 -45.46 -38.40
N ILE A 170 -59.26 -44.83 -37.83
CA ILE A 170 -59.11 -43.69 -36.91
C ILE A 170 -58.35 -44.10 -35.64
N VAL A 171 -58.68 -45.26 -35.07
CA VAL A 171 -57.96 -45.79 -33.90
C VAL A 171 -56.50 -46.11 -34.24
N GLY A 172 -56.23 -46.68 -35.41
CA GLY A 172 -54.87 -46.93 -35.89
C GLY A 172 -54.05 -45.64 -36.03
N ILE A 173 -54.64 -44.60 -36.61
CA ILE A 173 -54.02 -43.27 -36.73
C ILE A 173 -53.76 -42.64 -35.35
N ALA A 174 -54.71 -42.77 -34.41
CA ALA A 174 -54.54 -42.25 -33.06
C ALA A 174 -53.39 -42.94 -32.30
N ILE A 175 -53.27 -44.26 -32.41
CA ILE A 175 -52.16 -45.03 -31.83
C ILE A 175 -50.82 -44.64 -32.48
N PHE A 176 -50.81 -44.48 -33.81
CA PHE A 176 -49.61 -44.08 -34.53
C PHE A 176 -49.17 -42.67 -34.15
N ALA A 177 -50.10 -41.72 -34.06
CA ALA A 177 -49.84 -40.35 -33.60
C ALA A 177 -49.31 -40.34 -32.16
N TRP A 178 -49.88 -41.14 -31.27
CA TRP A 178 -49.41 -41.26 -29.89
C TRP A 178 -47.98 -41.82 -29.82
N LEU A 179 -47.66 -42.87 -30.59
CA LEU A 179 -46.32 -43.44 -30.65
C LEU A 179 -45.31 -42.43 -31.24
N TYR A 180 -45.70 -41.73 -32.30
CA TYR A 180 -44.88 -40.75 -33.00
C TYR A 180 -44.50 -39.56 -32.11
N ILE A 181 -45.46 -39.02 -31.35
CA ILE A 181 -45.22 -37.94 -30.37
C ILE A 181 -44.22 -38.38 -29.30
N ASN A 182 -44.33 -39.61 -28.80
CA ASN A 182 -43.41 -40.14 -27.79
C ASN A 182 -41.98 -40.31 -28.33
N VAL A 183 -41.82 -40.77 -29.58
CA VAL A 183 -40.50 -40.92 -30.21
C VAL A 183 -39.83 -39.56 -30.44
N ILE A 184 -40.57 -38.55 -30.90
CA ILE A 184 -40.04 -37.18 -31.05
C ILE A 184 -39.61 -36.61 -29.68
N ASN A 185 -40.43 -36.78 -28.66
CA ASN A 185 -40.09 -36.33 -27.31
C ASN A 185 -38.81 -37.02 -26.79
N PHE A 186 -38.63 -38.31 -27.04
CA PHE A 186 -37.42 -39.04 -26.64
C PHE A 186 -36.16 -38.52 -27.35
N ILE A 187 -36.24 -38.29 -28.67
CA ILE A 187 -35.12 -37.75 -29.46
C ILE A 187 -34.78 -36.32 -29.01
N ALA A 188 -35.79 -35.48 -28.80
CA ALA A 188 -35.63 -34.10 -28.32
C ALA A 188 -34.98 -34.05 -26.93
N VAL A 189 -35.39 -34.93 -26.02
CA VAL A 189 -34.77 -35.04 -24.68
C VAL A 189 -33.31 -35.45 -24.79
N LYS A 190 -32.99 -36.46 -25.61
CA LYS A 190 -31.60 -36.95 -25.76
C LYS A 190 -30.66 -35.86 -26.30
N ILE A 191 -31.09 -35.15 -27.34
CA ILE A 191 -30.31 -34.04 -27.94
C ILE A 191 -30.15 -32.88 -26.96
N ASN A 192 -31.17 -32.59 -26.15
CA ASN A 192 -31.08 -31.55 -25.12
C ASN A 192 -30.15 -31.96 -23.97
N THR A 193 -30.14 -33.22 -23.54
CA THR A 193 -29.20 -33.68 -22.50
C THR A 193 -27.74 -33.51 -22.93
N ASP A 194 -27.39 -33.85 -24.17
CA ASP A 194 -26.00 -33.71 -24.66
C ASP A 194 -25.55 -32.24 -24.73
N LYS A 195 -26.46 -31.33 -25.12
CA LYS A 195 -26.19 -29.88 -25.11
C LYS A 195 -26.07 -29.31 -23.70
N THR A 196 -26.89 -29.79 -22.76
CA THR A 196 -26.80 -29.31 -21.36
C THR A 196 -25.54 -29.79 -20.66
N THR A 197 -25.05 -30.99 -20.97
CA THR A 197 -23.81 -31.52 -20.36
C THR A 197 -22.57 -30.81 -20.89
N THR A 198 -22.52 -30.52 -22.20
CA THR A 198 -21.47 -29.69 -22.81
C THR A 198 -21.50 -28.25 -22.27
N LEU A 199 -22.68 -27.62 -22.23
CA LEU A 199 -22.82 -26.26 -21.68
C LEU A 199 -22.40 -26.19 -20.21
N ASN A 200 -22.81 -27.17 -19.38
CA ASN A 200 -22.39 -27.23 -17.98
C ASN A 200 -20.88 -27.44 -17.83
N LYS A 201 -20.25 -28.17 -18.75
CA LYS A 201 -18.80 -28.36 -18.77
C LYS A 201 -18.06 -27.08 -19.16
N ASP A 202 -18.56 -26.36 -20.16
CA ASP A 202 -17.99 -25.08 -20.59
C ASP A 202 -18.16 -24.00 -19.51
N VAL A 203 -19.33 -23.92 -18.87
CA VAL A 203 -19.56 -23.02 -17.73
C VAL A 203 -18.62 -23.34 -16.57
N LYS A 204 -18.37 -24.63 -16.31
CA LYS A 204 -17.42 -25.05 -15.28
C LYS A 204 -15.99 -24.66 -15.66
N ASP A 205 -15.55 -24.92 -16.88
CA ASP A 205 -14.21 -24.54 -17.34
C ASP A 205 -14.01 -23.02 -17.31
N LEU A 206 -15.01 -22.26 -17.74
CA LEU A 206 -14.99 -20.79 -17.69
C LEU A 206 -14.90 -20.28 -16.24
N LYS A 207 -15.60 -20.93 -15.30
CA LYS A 207 -15.53 -20.60 -13.88
C LYS A 207 -14.14 -20.91 -13.30
N ASP A 208 -13.58 -22.07 -13.63
CA ASP A 208 -12.25 -22.48 -13.19
C ASP A 208 -11.16 -21.56 -13.78
N GLN A 209 -11.32 -21.10 -15.03
CA GLN A 209 -10.44 -20.09 -15.65
C GLN A 209 -10.55 -18.75 -14.94
N LEU A 210 -11.78 -18.30 -14.61
CA LEU A 210 -12.00 -17.03 -13.92
C LEU A 210 -11.39 -17.03 -12.51
N GLU A 211 -11.47 -18.15 -11.80
CA GLU A 211 -10.83 -18.31 -10.48
C GLU A 211 -9.30 -18.25 -10.59
N ARG A 212 -8.70 -18.89 -11.60
CA ARG A 212 -7.24 -18.79 -11.85
C ARG A 212 -6.81 -17.37 -12.16
N VAL A 213 -7.53 -16.69 -13.06
CA VAL A 213 -7.24 -15.28 -13.41
C VAL A 213 -7.40 -14.39 -12.19
N ARG A 214 -8.41 -14.63 -11.34
CA ARG A 214 -8.59 -13.86 -10.10
C ARG A 214 -7.42 -14.05 -9.13
N GLU A 215 -6.95 -15.28 -8.92
CA GLU A 215 -5.77 -15.52 -8.08
C GLU A 215 -4.51 -14.91 -8.68
N GLU A 216 -4.32 -14.99 -9.99
CA GLU A 216 -3.18 -14.37 -10.68
C GLU A 216 -3.20 -12.83 -10.56
N ILE A 217 -4.38 -12.20 -10.66
CA ILE A 217 -4.52 -10.76 -10.40
C ILE A 217 -4.22 -10.43 -8.94
N ARG A 218 -4.63 -11.29 -7.99
CA ARG A 218 -4.36 -11.08 -6.56
C ARG A 218 -2.86 -11.13 -6.28
N THR A 219 -2.16 -12.16 -6.76
CA THR A 219 -0.71 -12.30 -6.58
C THR A 219 0.06 -11.17 -7.27
N THR A 220 -0.35 -10.79 -8.49
CA THR A 220 0.26 -9.67 -9.22
C THR A 220 0.06 -8.35 -8.47
N LYS A 221 -1.12 -8.12 -7.90
CA LYS A 221 -1.40 -6.93 -7.09
C LYS A 221 -0.57 -6.90 -5.81
N GLU A 222 -0.38 -8.04 -5.15
CA GLU A 222 0.50 -8.17 -3.98
C GLU A 222 1.94 -7.82 -4.36
N ILE A 223 2.50 -8.42 -5.41
CA ILE A 223 3.85 -8.12 -5.90
C ILE A 223 4.00 -6.63 -6.27
N ALA A 224 3.01 -6.06 -6.97
CA ALA A 224 3.03 -4.65 -7.35
C ALA A 224 2.97 -3.71 -6.13
N THR A 225 2.23 -4.10 -5.09
CA THR A 225 2.14 -3.34 -3.84
C THR A 225 3.46 -3.41 -3.07
N ASP A 226 4.07 -4.58 -2.97
CA ASP A 226 5.36 -4.77 -2.32
C ASP A 226 6.47 -4.01 -3.05
N ALA A 227 6.51 -4.07 -4.38
CA ALA A 227 7.45 -3.29 -5.19
C ALA A 227 7.27 -1.78 -4.98
N LYS A 228 6.02 -1.29 -4.96
CA LYS A 228 5.72 0.12 -4.68
C LYS A 228 6.18 0.53 -3.28
N ASN A 229 5.99 -0.33 -2.28
CA ASN A 229 6.44 -0.07 -0.91
C ASN A 229 7.97 0.03 -0.84
N ILE A 230 8.70 -0.87 -1.49
CA ILE A 230 10.17 -0.84 -1.53
C ILE A 230 10.69 0.45 -2.19
N ILE A 231 10.07 0.88 -3.30
CA ILE A 231 10.46 2.09 -4.02
C ILE A 231 10.15 3.37 -3.22
N SER A 232 9.04 3.39 -2.49
CA SER A 232 8.61 4.57 -1.71
C SER A 232 9.17 4.63 -0.29
N LEU A 233 9.81 3.55 0.18
CA LEU A 233 10.38 3.44 1.52
C LEU A 233 11.35 4.58 1.86
N PRO A 234 12.32 4.97 1.01
CA PRO A 234 13.22 6.09 1.31
C PRO A 234 12.46 7.39 1.56
N THR A 235 11.53 7.77 0.68
CA THR A 235 10.74 9.00 0.80
C THR A 235 9.89 9.00 2.07
N GLY A 236 9.18 7.89 2.32
CA GLY A 236 8.33 7.76 3.50
C GLY A 236 9.11 7.80 4.82
N LEU A 237 10.29 7.17 4.87
CA LEU A 237 11.16 7.20 6.06
C LEU A 237 11.73 8.60 6.32
N VAL A 238 12.12 9.33 5.27
CA VAL A 238 12.66 10.69 5.42
C VAL A 238 11.60 11.66 5.92
N GLU A 239 10.40 11.60 5.36
CA GLU A 239 9.30 12.47 5.79
C GLU A 239 8.90 12.19 7.24
N LYS A 240 8.81 10.90 7.61
CA LYS A 240 8.32 10.47 8.92
C LYS A 240 9.37 10.55 10.02
N PHE A 241 10.61 10.12 9.74
CA PHE A 241 11.66 9.92 10.74
C PHE A 241 12.89 10.80 10.54
N GLY A 242 13.06 11.45 9.39
CA GLY A 242 14.14 12.40 9.15
C GLY A 242 14.26 13.49 10.24
N PRO A 243 13.16 14.09 10.74
CA PRO A 243 13.21 15.04 11.86
C PRO A 243 13.73 14.46 13.18
N GLY A 244 13.71 13.14 13.37
CA GLY A 244 14.26 12.45 14.54
C GLY A 244 15.75 12.12 14.42
N VAL A 245 16.39 12.42 13.28
CA VAL A 245 17.82 12.24 13.05
C VAL A 245 18.55 13.57 13.20
N CYS A 246 19.49 13.63 14.14
CA CYS A 246 20.13 14.85 14.60
C CYS A 246 21.61 14.90 14.30
N LEU A 247 22.13 16.11 14.11
CA LEU A 247 23.55 16.40 14.03
C LEU A 247 24.08 16.52 15.47
N VAL A 248 25.10 15.75 15.81
CA VAL A 248 25.82 15.86 17.07
C VAL A 248 27.03 16.76 16.84
N TYR A 249 27.19 17.78 17.67
CA TYR A 249 28.38 18.63 17.72
C TYR A 249 29.03 18.47 19.08
N GLY A 250 30.35 18.42 19.11
CA GLY A 250 31.07 18.51 20.37
C GLY A 250 32.39 19.24 20.25
N LEU A 251 32.88 19.62 21.44
CA LEU A 251 34.15 20.27 21.63
C LEU A 251 34.87 19.57 22.76
N TYR A 252 36.10 19.14 22.52
CA TYR A 252 36.96 18.61 23.57
C TYR A 252 38.32 19.32 23.56
N THR A 253 39.01 19.24 24.69
CA THR A 253 40.34 19.81 24.87
C THR A 253 41.24 18.82 25.60
N TYR A 254 42.53 19.09 25.66
CA TYR A 254 43.46 18.32 26.47
C TYR A 254 43.76 19.04 27.77
N VAL A 255 43.79 18.30 28.87
CA VAL A 255 44.11 18.82 30.20
C VAL A 255 45.20 17.98 30.84
N ASP A 256 46.00 18.59 31.70
CA ASP A 256 46.83 17.84 32.64
C ASP A 256 45.94 17.41 33.83
N PRO A 257 45.75 16.11 34.08
CA PRO A 257 44.90 15.63 35.17
C PRO A 257 45.45 16.00 36.56
N ARG A 258 46.74 16.32 36.70
CA ARG A 258 47.34 16.69 37.99
C ARG A 258 47.02 18.12 38.39
N SER A 259 47.12 19.05 37.44
CA SER A 259 46.89 20.48 37.68
C SER A 259 45.48 20.95 37.30
N GLY A 260 44.74 20.17 36.49
CA GLY A 260 43.45 20.55 35.92
C GLY A 260 43.54 21.66 34.86
N ARG A 261 44.75 22.11 34.51
CA ARG A 261 44.98 23.17 33.53
C ARG A 261 44.80 22.64 32.11
N GLU A 262 44.15 23.43 31.26
CA GLU A 262 44.04 23.17 29.83
C GLU A 262 45.40 23.30 29.15
N ALA A 263 45.72 22.35 28.26
CA ALA A 263 46.85 22.43 27.37
C ALA A 263 46.57 23.47 26.28
N ARG A 264 47.58 24.30 26.04
CA ARG A 264 47.56 25.39 25.07
C ARG A 264 48.67 25.18 24.06
N TYR A 265 48.49 25.70 22.86
CA TYR A 265 49.55 25.68 21.86
C TYR A 265 50.80 26.42 22.38
N LYS A 266 51.97 25.84 22.11
CA LYS A 266 53.26 26.49 22.36
C LYS A 266 53.40 27.69 21.41
N ASP A 267 54.03 28.76 21.88
CA ASP A 267 54.23 29.97 21.07
C ASP A 267 55.00 29.66 19.78
N GLY A 268 54.61 30.26 18.66
CA GLY A 268 55.28 30.09 17.36
C GLY A 268 55.06 28.75 16.63
N GLY A 269 54.16 27.88 17.09
CA GLY A 269 53.79 26.63 16.39
C GLY A 269 52.67 26.80 15.36
N GLU A 270 52.51 25.82 14.46
CA GLU A 270 51.32 25.74 13.58
C GLU A 270 50.05 25.60 14.44
N MET A 271 49.16 26.59 14.37
CA MET A 271 48.05 26.76 15.31
C MET A 271 46.88 25.77 15.13
N ASN A 272 47.05 24.72 14.32
CA ASN A 272 46.00 23.74 14.00
C ASN A 272 46.46 22.28 14.13
N ASN A 273 47.70 22.05 14.57
CA ASN A 273 48.27 20.70 14.67
C ASN A 273 48.79 20.42 16.09
N LEU A 274 48.23 19.38 16.71
CA LEU A 274 48.61 18.95 18.07
C LEU A 274 50.05 18.43 18.14
N LEU A 275 50.59 17.99 17.00
CA LEU A 275 51.96 17.56 16.80
C LEU A 275 52.66 18.54 15.86
N GLY A 276 53.89 18.93 16.19
CA GLY A 276 54.73 19.70 15.28
C GLY A 276 55.26 18.86 14.12
N PRO A 277 55.95 19.49 13.14
CA PRO A 277 56.44 18.81 11.93
C PRO A 277 57.33 17.59 12.17
N ASN A 278 57.97 17.53 13.34
CA ASN A 278 58.88 16.46 13.73
C ASN A 278 58.19 15.39 14.62
N GLY A 279 56.87 15.41 14.74
CA GLY A 279 56.10 14.54 15.64
C GLY A 279 56.21 14.91 17.12
N THR A 280 56.80 16.07 17.44
CA THR A 280 56.89 16.58 18.82
C THR A 280 55.55 17.16 19.26
N VAL A 281 55.18 16.97 20.54
CA VAL A 281 53.93 17.53 21.05
C VAL A 281 53.98 19.06 21.04
N ASN A 282 53.00 19.69 20.37
CA ASN A 282 52.91 21.14 20.17
C ASN A 282 52.02 21.85 21.21
N ILE A 283 51.44 21.10 22.14
CA ILE A 283 50.60 21.63 23.23
C ILE A 283 51.26 21.41 24.60
N SER A 284 51.02 22.32 25.53
CA SER A 284 51.51 22.24 26.92
C SER A 284 50.62 23.07 27.83
N VAL A 285 50.55 22.73 29.12
CA VAL A 285 49.86 23.55 30.14
C VAL A 285 50.47 24.94 30.30
N ASP A 286 51.77 25.08 30.00
CA ASP A 286 52.50 26.35 30.01
C ASP A 286 52.56 27.01 28.63
N GLY A 287 51.79 26.50 27.67
CA GLY A 287 51.59 27.16 26.38
C GLY A 287 50.90 28.51 26.56
N ILE A 288 51.34 29.49 25.78
CA ILE A 288 50.80 30.87 25.76
C ILE A 288 49.83 31.10 24.60
N GLY A 289 49.69 30.13 23.69
CA GLY A 289 48.71 30.15 22.61
C GLY A 289 47.26 29.92 23.07
N PRO A 290 46.32 29.81 22.11
CA PRO A 290 44.94 29.44 22.43
C PRO A 290 44.86 28.02 23.00
N PRO A 291 43.76 27.68 23.70
CA PRO A 291 43.47 26.31 24.11
C PRO A 291 43.46 25.35 22.92
N SER A 292 43.85 24.10 23.14
CA SER A 292 43.78 23.02 22.14
C SER A 292 42.34 22.50 21.98
N ASP A 293 41.44 23.39 21.61
CA ASP A 293 40.01 23.11 21.43
C ASP A 293 39.78 22.46 20.06
N ILE A 294 39.23 21.25 20.07
CA ILE A 294 38.98 20.44 18.87
C ILE A 294 37.47 20.23 18.74
N GLU A 295 36.91 20.78 17.68
CA GLU A 295 35.51 20.64 17.31
C GLU A 295 35.32 19.37 16.47
N PHE A 296 34.21 18.66 16.69
CA PHE A 296 33.85 17.47 15.92
C PHE A 296 32.35 17.39 15.66
N ILE A 297 31.99 16.59 14.66
CA ILE A 297 30.61 16.35 14.25
C ILE A 297 30.36 14.85 14.14
N GLY A 298 29.15 14.44 14.51
CA GLY A 298 28.59 13.15 14.16
C GLY A 298 27.10 13.24 13.90
N THR A 299 26.47 12.08 13.81
CA THR A 299 25.02 11.91 13.70
C THR A 299 24.52 11.15 14.93
N GLY A 300 23.28 11.39 15.32
CA GLY A 300 22.54 10.54 16.25
C GLY A 300 21.08 10.47 15.83
N PHE A 301 20.30 9.65 16.53
CA PHE A 301 18.87 9.57 16.28
C PHE A 301 18.09 9.19 17.52
N GLN A 302 16.86 9.69 17.58
CA GLN A 302 16.01 9.53 18.74
C GLN A 302 15.38 8.14 18.81
N VAL A 303 15.52 7.48 19.96
CA VAL A 303 15.02 6.11 20.21
C VAL A 303 13.96 6.03 21.30
N ALA A 304 13.86 7.08 22.11
CA ALA A 304 12.76 7.32 23.02
C ALA A 304 12.68 8.83 23.29
N THR A 305 11.65 9.29 23.98
CA THR A 305 11.52 10.71 24.32
C THR A 305 12.74 11.20 25.10
N GLY A 306 13.48 12.16 24.54
CA GLY A 306 14.68 12.73 25.18
C GLY A 306 15.91 11.83 25.17
N LEU A 307 15.87 10.67 24.49
CA LEU A 307 16.99 9.72 24.40
C LEU A 307 17.40 9.50 22.95
N ILE A 308 18.71 9.56 22.68
CA ILE A 308 19.29 9.27 21.36
C ILE A 308 20.33 8.17 21.44
N LEU A 309 20.47 7.43 20.34
CA LEU A 309 21.64 6.59 20.08
C LEU A 309 22.59 7.28 19.11
N THR A 310 23.87 7.00 19.30
CA THR A 310 24.98 7.36 18.39
C THR A 310 26.12 6.36 18.60
N ASN A 311 27.26 6.54 17.90
CA ASN A 311 28.45 5.74 18.17
C ASN A 311 29.20 6.21 19.43
N ARG A 312 29.98 5.32 20.04
CA ARG A 312 30.85 5.68 21.16
C ARG A 312 31.93 6.67 20.70
N HIS A 313 32.54 6.45 19.54
CA HIS A 313 33.56 7.37 19.02
C HIS A 313 33.00 8.76 18.69
N VAL A 314 31.68 8.94 18.51
CA VAL A 314 31.10 10.28 18.35
C VAL A 314 31.12 11.05 19.66
N VAL A 315 30.88 10.40 20.81
CA VAL A 315 30.89 11.07 22.13
C VAL A 315 32.25 11.03 22.82
N GLN A 316 33.15 10.16 22.37
CA GLN A 316 34.51 9.96 22.87
C GLN A 316 35.49 9.80 21.69
N PRO A 317 35.67 10.83 20.84
CA PRO A 317 36.46 10.71 19.60
C PRO A 317 37.95 10.45 19.83
N TRP A 318 38.48 10.80 21.01
CA TRP A 318 39.87 10.61 21.37
C TRP A 318 40.25 9.16 21.69
N ASP A 319 39.28 8.25 21.88
CA ASP A 319 39.59 6.86 22.24
C ASP A 319 40.25 6.10 21.08
N ASP A 320 39.87 6.42 19.85
CA ASP A 320 40.38 5.77 18.63
C ASP A 320 41.43 6.62 17.88
N ASP A 321 41.81 7.77 18.44
CA ASP A 321 42.78 8.70 17.85
C ASP A 321 44.24 8.33 18.22
N PRO A 322 45.11 8.01 17.25
CA PRO A 322 46.51 7.69 17.52
C PRO A 322 47.28 8.86 18.14
N VAL A 323 46.92 10.12 17.84
CA VAL A 323 47.56 11.31 18.42
C VAL A 323 47.29 11.40 19.91
N THR A 324 46.08 11.05 20.35
CA THR A 324 45.73 10.96 21.77
C THR A 324 46.67 10.01 22.53
N GLY A 325 47.10 8.91 21.92
CA GLY A 325 48.06 7.98 22.51
C GLY A 325 49.41 8.63 22.83
N VAL A 326 49.92 9.45 21.91
CA VAL A 326 51.15 10.24 22.10
C VAL A 326 50.95 11.25 23.23
N LEU A 327 49.87 12.03 23.19
CA LEU A 327 49.57 13.06 24.20
C LEU A 327 49.41 12.46 25.61
N ARG A 328 48.86 11.24 25.68
CA ARG A 328 48.73 10.45 26.91
C ARG A 328 50.08 10.10 27.54
N ASN A 329 51.11 9.85 26.74
CA ASN A 329 52.47 9.62 27.22
C ASN A 329 53.12 10.89 27.78
N TYR A 330 52.69 12.07 27.32
CA TYR A 330 53.09 13.37 27.87
C TYR A 330 52.22 13.81 29.07
N GLY A 331 51.41 12.90 29.60
CA GLY A 331 50.58 13.15 30.79
C GLY A 331 49.28 13.90 30.51
N LEU A 332 48.95 14.20 29.26
CA LEU A 332 47.71 14.88 28.91
C LEU A 332 46.54 13.89 28.77
N ARG A 333 45.33 14.37 29.05
CA ARG A 333 44.08 13.62 28.90
C ARG A 333 43.04 14.47 28.19
N ALA A 334 42.30 13.87 27.28
CA ALA A 334 41.17 14.53 26.65
C ALA A 334 40.05 14.75 27.67
N LYS A 335 39.36 15.88 27.55
CA LYS A 335 38.20 16.27 28.35
C LYS A 335 37.16 16.92 27.45
N LEU A 336 35.95 16.36 27.46
CA LEU A 336 34.79 16.94 26.77
C LEU A 336 34.41 18.27 27.45
N LYS A 337 34.33 19.34 26.68
CA LYS A 337 33.89 20.68 27.12
C LYS A 337 32.43 20.90 26.81
N GLU A 338 32.03 20.58 25.59
CA GLU A 338 30.69 20.80 25.10
C GLU A 338 30.19 19.63 24.28
N LEU A 339 28.90 19.35 24.38
CA LEU A 339 28.21 18.37 23.54
C LEU A 339 26.77 18.83 23.33
N TYR A 340 26.41 19.02 22.06
CA TYR A 340 25.12 19.54 21.64
C TYR A 340 24.52 18.68 20.54
N VAL A 341 23.20 18.71 20.45
CA VAL A 341 22.43 18.03 19.42
C VAL A 341 21.51 19.01 18.69
N TYR A 342 21.58 19.00 17.37
CA TYR A 342 20.78 19.83 16.49
C TYR A 342 19.79 18.96 15.71
N PHE A 343 18.50 19.13 15.98
CA PHE A 343 17.43 18.46 15.24
C PHE A 343 16.94 19.33 14.08
N PRO A 344 16.51 18.73 12.96
CA PRO A 344 15.84 19.44 11.90
C PRO A 344 14.62 20.21 12.42
N ARG A 345 14.38 21.41 11.88
CA ARG A 345 13.24 22.28 12.23
C ARG A 345 13.24 22.81 13.68
N VAL A 346 14.20 22.42 14.52
CA VAL A 346 14.40 23.00 15.85
C VAL A 346 15.42 24.13 15.76
N LYS A 347 15.03 25.33 16.19
CA LYS A 347 15.84 26.55 16.01
C LYS A 347 17.05 26.65 16.94
N GLN A 348 17.03 25.91 18.06
CA GLN A 348 18.09 25.92 19.05
C GLN A 348 18.55 24.49 19.35
N PRO A 349 19.85 24.27 19.58
CA PRO A 349 20.35 22.96 19.98
C PRO A 349 19.94 22.61 21.41
N PHE A 350 19.94 21.31 21.71
CA PHE A 350 19.87 20.83 23.08
C PHE A 350 21.27 20.45 23.57
N VAL A 351 21.52 20.63 24.87
CA VAL A 351 22.71 20.06 25.52
C VAL A 351 22.53 18.55 25.59
N LEU A 352 23.56 17.82 25.19
CA LEU A 352 23.56 16.37 25.16
C LEU A 352 24.42 15.81 26.30
N HIS A 353 23.89 14.83 27.02
CA HIS A 353 24.58 14.15 28.11
C HIS A 353 24.72 12.67 27.80
N THR A 354 25.96 12.18 27.80
CA THR A 354 26.23 10.74 27.67
C THR A 354 25.77 10.00 28.92
N LEU A 355 24.82 9.07 28.77
CA LEU A 355 24.33 8.24 29.88
C LEU A 355 25.19 6.99 30.04
N GLU A 356 25.39 6.25 28.95
CA GLU A 356 26.17 5.02 28.92
C GLU A 356 26.84 4.91 27.55
N ALA A 357 28.12 4.53 27.54
CA ALA A 357 28.85 4.18 26.33
C ALA A 357 29.34 2.74 26.46
N SER A 358 29.09 1.91 25.45
CA SER A 358 29.48 0.51 25.47
C SER A 358 30.99 0.37 25.39
N SER A 359 31.57 -0.44 26.28
CA SER A 359 33.02 -0.71 26.29
C SER A 359 33.45 -1.69 25.19
N THR A 360 32.52 -2.45 24.62
CA THR A 360 32.80 -3.54 23.68
C THR A 360 32.35 -3.23 22.26
N ASP A 361 31.29 -2.46 22.12
CA ASP A 361 30.65 -2.11 20.86
C ASP A 361 30.67 -0.60 20.69
N ASP A 362 30.75 -0.13 19.46
CA ASP A 362 30.86 1.29 19.18
C ASP A 362 29.48 1.98 19.21
N VAL A 363 28.84 1.98 20.40
CA VAL A 363 27.50 2.52 20.63
C VAL A 363 27.47 3.32 21.93
N ALA A 364 26.77 4.45 21.93
CA ALA A 364 26.48 5.23 23.10
C ALA A 364 25.00 5.64 23.15
N LEU A 365 24.46 5.63 24.37
CA LEU A 365 23.15 6.16 24.72
C LEU A 365 23.32 7.51 25.38
N CYS A 366 22.62 8.52 24.86
CA CYS A 366 22.68 9.88 25.35
C CYS A 366 21.28 10.41 25.65
N SER A 367 21.21 11.41 26.54
CA SER A 367 19.97 12.10 26.91
C SER A 367 20.06 13.59 26.65
N PHE A 368 18.92 14.20 26.37
CA PHE A 368 18.77 15.64 26.25
C PHE A 368 17.44 16.09 26.86
N GLN A 369 17.40 17.32 27.34
CA GLN A 369 16.18 17.91 27.89
C GLN A 369 15.42 18.62 26.78
N ARG A 370 14.24 18.11 26.46
CA ARG A 370 13.36 18.62 25.39
C ARG A 370 12.77 20.00 25.68
N GLY A 371 12.58 20.34 26.96
CA GLY A 371 11.80 21.52 27.36
C GLY A 371 10.39 21.51 26.76
N ASP A 372 9.91 22.68 26.32
CA ASP A 372 8.57 22.88 25.74
C ASP A 372 8.48 22.53 24.24
N THR A 373 9.48 21.88 23.66
CA THR A 373 9.49 21.56 22.23
C THR A 373 8.35 20.59 21.89
N ASP A 374 7.54 20.89 20.86
CA ASP A 374 6.39 20.07 20.45
C ASP A 374 6.77 18.60 20.16
N PRO A 375 6.20 17.61 20.88
CA PRO A 375 6.31 16.16 20.64
C PRO A 375 6.47 15.74 19.19
N ASN A 376 5.66 16.32 18.31
CA ASN A 376 5.56 15.92 16.91
C ASN A 376 6.77 16.34 16.06
N LEU A 377 7.61 17.27 16.53
CA LEU A 377 8.82 17.68 15.82
C LEU A 377 9.96 16.66 15.95
N LEU A 378 9.89 15.78 16.95
CA LEU A 378 10.96 14.90 17.37
C LEU A 378 10.46 13.45 17.41
N PRO A 379 10.28 12.81 16.23
CA PRO A 379 9.74 11.46 16.13
C PRO A 379 10.73 10.43 16.68
N VAL A 380 10.19 9.44 17.38
CA VAL A 380 10.94 8.27 17.85
C VAL A 380 11.09 7.26 16.72
N LEU A 381 12.33 6.84 16.44
CA LEU A 381 12.62 5.87 15.39
C LEU A 381 12.34 4.45 15.87
N PRO A 382 11.61 3.63 15.09
CA PRO A 382 11.32 2.25 15.44
C PRO A 382 12.58 1.40 15.32
N LEU A 383 12.92 0.64 16.36
CA LEU A 383 14.07 -0.26 16.37
C LEU A 383 13.65 -1.68 15.98
N ASP A 384 14.48 -2.39 15.24
CA ASP A 384 14.28 -3.82 14.96
C ASP A 384 14.73 -4.65 16.17
N ASP A 385 13.78 -5.27 16.87
CA ASP A 385 14.01 -6.11 18.05
C ASP A 385 14.33 -7.57 17.71
N GLY A 386 14.45 -7.91 16.42
CA GLY A 386 14.83 -9.22 15.93
C GLY A 386 13.72 -10.28 15.93
N LYS A 387 12.49 -9.94 16.36
CA LYS A 387 11.35 -10.87 16.25
C LYS A 387 10.88 -11.06 14.81
N ASP A 388 11.00 -10.01 14.01
CA ASP A 388 10.67 -9.97 12.58
C ASP A 388 11.94 -9.77 11.75
N SER A 389 13.08 -10.32 12.19
CA SER A 389 14.43 -9.95 11.73
C SER A 389 14.52 -9.96 10.20
N SER A 390 14.36 -8.79 9.59
CA SER A 390 14.22 -8.69 8.14
C SER A 390 15.59 -8.61 7.49
N ALA A 391 16.61 -8.13 8.20
CA ALA A 391 17.94 -7.88 7.66
C ALA A 391 18.57 -9.17 7.12
N ALA A 392 18.76 -9.21 5.81
CA ALA A 392 19.50 -10.25 5.10
C ALA A 392 20.52 -9.60 4.14
N SER A 393 21.62 -10.31 3.87
CA SER A 393 22.57 -9.91 2.83
C SER A 393 21.84 -9.81 1.48
N GLY A 394 22.18 -8.79 0.70
CA GLY A 394 21.57 -8.43 -0.58
C GLY A 394 20.36 -7.51 -0.47
N GLN A 395 19.81 -7.28 0.72
CA GLN A 395 18.65 -6.39 0.86
C GLN A 395 19.01 -4.92 0.76
N THR A 396 18.07 -4.14 0.23
CA THR A 396 18.11 -2.69 0.23
C THR A 396 18.03 -2.14 1.65
N MET A 397 18.78 -1.07 1.89
CA MET A 397 18.79 -0.32 3.13
C MET A 397 18.77 1.19 2.85
N VAL A 398 18.33 1.96 3.84
CA VAL A 398 18.33 3.43 3.79
C VAL A 398 19.14 3.97 4.97
N LEU A 399 20.08 4.85 4.68
CA LEU A 399 20.89 5.56 5.67
C LEU A 399 20.44 7.01 5.73
N ILE A 400 20.23 7.52 6.93
CA ILE A 400 19.96 8.94 7.16
C ILE A 400 21.04 9.50 8.09
N GLY A 401 21.62 10.65 7.75
CA GLY A 401 22.62 11.29 8.61
C GLY A 401 23.22 12.55 8.02
N TYR A 402 24.36 12.98 8.55
CA TYR A 402 25.04 14.22 8.14
C TYR A 402 26.43 13.96 7.55
N PRO A 403 26.53 13.23 6.43
CA PRO A 403 27.81 13.03 5.76
C PRO A 403 28.41 14.37 5.34
N ALA A 404 29.73 14.47 5.43
CA ALA A 404 30.54 15.68 5.27
C ALA A 404 30.21 16.80 6.27
N GLY A 405 29.46 16.52 7.35
CA GLY A 405 29.20 17.46 8.45
C GLY A 405 28.77 18.84 7.99
N LEU A 406 29.54 19.87 8.37
CA LEU A 406 29.26 21.26 7.99
C LEU A 406 29.34 21.48 6.48
N ASP A 407 30.36 20.94 5.80
CA ASP A 407 30.54 21.14 4.36
C ASP A 407 29.35 20.58 3.58
N GLY A 408 28.85 19.41 4.01
CA GLY A 408 27.64 18.80 3.47
C GLY A 408 26.37 19.64 3.71
N LEU A 409 26.27 20.33 4.84
CA LEU A 409 25.18 21.26 5.12
C LEU A 409 25.31 22.53 4.25
N MET A 410 26.49 23.14 4.21
CA MET A 410 26.75 24.38 3.47
C MET A 410 26.57 24.21 1.96
N ALA A 411 26.89 23.04 1.41
CA ALA A 411 26.67 22.70 0.01
C ALA A 411 25.18 22.70 -0.39
N LYS A 412 24.26 22.51 0.59
CA LYS A 412 22.81 22.53 0.37
C LYS A 412 22.18 23.92 0.57
N VAL A 413 22.97 24.91 1.00
CA VAL A 413 22.47 26.26 1.24
C VAL A 413 22.54 27.08 -0.06
N ASP A 414 21.40 27.63 -0.45
CA ASP A 414 21.27 28.48 -1.64
C ASP A 414 22.19 29.71 -1.56
N ASP A 415 22.68 30.20 -2.70
CA ASP A 415 23.60 31.34 -2.77
C ASP A 415 23.10 32.58 -2.00
N LYS A 416 21.79 32.84 -2.09
CA LYS A 416 21.14 33.97 -1.41
C LYS A 416 21.13 33.82 0.11
N GLU A 417 20.83 32.62 0.60
CA GLU A 417 20.83 32.33 2.03
C GLU A 417 22.26 32.38 2.58
N ARG A 418 23.21 31.82 1.82
CA ARG A 418 24.64 31.81 2.15
C ARG A 418 25.23 33.21 2.25
N ALA A 419 24.87 34.12 1.35
CA ALA A 419 25.28 35.53 1.40
C ALA A 419 24.72 36.25 2.63
N GLY A 420 23.55 35.82 3.12
CA GLY A 420 22.97 36.33 4.36
C GLY A 420 23.56 35.71 5.62
N LEU A 421 24.25 34.57 5.54
CA LEU A 421 24.98 34.01 6.68
C LEU A 421 26.17 34.94 6.95
N SER A 422 26.16 35.66 8.08
CA SER A 422 27.28 36.53 8.48
C SER A 422 28.46 35.70 8.99
N LEU A 423 29.00 34.83 8.13
CA LEU A 423 30.11 33.94 8.44
C LEU A 423 31.42 34.70 8.25
N ASN A 424 31.93 35.25 9.34
CA ASN A 424 33.31 35.70 9.36
C ASN A 424 34.23 34.47 9.25
N ARG A 425 35.37 34.60 8.59
CA ARG A 425 36.42 33.55 8.48
C ARG A 425 36.93 32.99 9.82
N ARG A 426 36.52 33.58 10.96
CA ARG A 426 36.88 33.19 12.33
C ARG A 426 35.69 32.66 13.15
N SER A 427 34.54 32.44 12.53
CA SER A 427 33.36 31.94 13.24
C SER A 427 33.61 30.49 13.66
N SER A 428 33.47 30.17 14.95
CA SER A 428 33.52 28.78 15.46
C SER A 428 32.45 27.93 14.78
N LEU A 429 32.70 26.63 14.62
CA LEU A 429 31.72 25.71 14.02
C LEU A 429 30.35 25.80 14.69
N LYS A 430 30.32 25.85 16.02
CA LYS A 430 29.08 26.03 16.79
C LYS A 430 28.26 27.25 16.38
N ALA A 431 28.92 28.39 16.14
CA ALA A 431 28.24 29.63 15.75
C ALA A 431 27.59 29.48 14.36
N VAL A 432 28.27 28.80 13.44
CA VAL A 432 27.72 28.48 12.11
C VAL A 432 26.52 27.56 12.24
N LEU A 433 26.62 26.49 13.04
CA LEU A 433 25.53 25.54 13.27
C LEU A 433 24.32 26.20 13.92
N ASN A 434 24.52 27.13 14.87
CA ASN A 434 23.44 27.90 15.46
C ASN A 434 22.68 28.75 14.43
N GLU A 435 23.41 29.40 13.51
CA GLU A 435 22.79 30.19 12.44
C GLU A 435 22.03 29.31 11.44
N LEU A 436 22.59 28.16 11.07
CA LEU A 436 21.91 27.18 10.22
C LEU A 436 20.64 26.64 10.90
N ALA A 437 20.69 26.35 12.21
CA ALA A 437 19.54 25.89 12.98
C ALA A 437 18.44 26.95 13.06
N ALA A 438 18.81 28.20 13.36
CA ALA A 438 17.87 29.32 13.44
C ALA A 438 17.09 29.53 12.12
N ARG A 439 17.72 29.23 10.98
CA ARG A 439 17.14 29.30 9.64
C ARG A 439 16.46 28.00 9.16
N GLY A 440 16.50 26.93 9.94
CA GLY A 440 15.92 25.64 9.55
C GLY A 440 16.69 24.92 8.42
N LEU A 441 18.01 25.14 8.37
CA LEU A 441 18.94 24.59 7.37
C LEU A 441 19.70 23.36 7.86
N ILE A 442 19.52 22.97 9.14
CA ILE A 442 19.97 21.65 9.62
C ILE A 442 19.06 20.58 9.02
N ARG A 443 19.56 19.90 7.98
CA ARG A 443 18.80 18.89 7.22
C ARG A 443 19.69 17.70 6.91
N PRO A 444 19.31 16.46 7.32
CA PRO A 444 20.10 15.29 7.03
C PRO A 444 20.14 15.01 5.52
N LEU A 445 21.11 14.20 5.09
CA LEU A 445 21.10 13.54 3.81
C LEU A 445 20.54 12.14 3.96
N THR A 446 19.93 11.65 2.90
CA THR A 446 19.46 10.27 2.80
C THR A 446 20.18 9.60 1.65
N THR A 447 20.78 8.45 1.94
CA THR A 447 21.45 7.63 0.96
C THR A 447 20.86 6.22 1.00
N GLN A 448 20.82 5.58 -0.17
CA GLN A 448 20.33 4.22 -0.32
C GLN A 448 21.50 3.33 -0.72
N GLY A 449 21.46 2.09 -0.26
CA GLY A 449 22.42 1.07 -0.63
C GLY A 449 21.87 -0.32 -0.35
N HIS A 450 22.76 -1.30 -0.33
CA HIS A 450 22.49 -2.70 -0.03
C HIS A 450 23.35 -3.16 1.13
N ILE A 451 22.81 -4.09 1.89
CA ILE A 451 23.55 -4.84 2.90
C ILE A 451 24.41 -5.85 2.16
N SER A 452 25.72 -5.65 2.15
CA SER A 452 26.67 -6.57 1.53
C SER A 452 26.82 -7.84 2.37
N ASP A 453 26.92 -7.70 3.70
CA ASP A 453 27.10 -8.82 4.62
C ASP A 453 26.60 -8.48 6.03
N LEU A 454 26.23 -9.52 6.79
CA LEU A 454 25.77 -9.43 8.17
C LEU A 454 26.62 -10.32 9.05
N LEU A 455 27.64 -9.72 9.65
CA LEU A 455 28.48 -10.37 10.64
C LEU A 455 27.85 -10.24 12.04
N THR A 456 28.28 -11.09 12.97
CA THR A 456 27.77 -11.06 14.34
C THR A 456 27.84 -9.65 14.94
N ARG A 457 28.97 -8.93 14.84
CA ARG A 457 29.13 -7.61 15.47
C ARG A 457 29.08 -6.43 14.49
N LYS A 458 28.78 -6.68 13.21
CA LYS A 458 28.97 -5.68 12.17
C LYS A 458 28.05 -5.90 10.98
N ILE A 459 27.45 -4.82 10.50
CA ILE A 459 26.73 -4.75 9.23
C ILE A 459 27.71 -4.19 8.20
N VAL A 460 27.80 -4.80 7.04
CA VAL A 460 28.60 -4.30 5.91
C VAL A 460 27.62 -3.83 4.83
N HIS A 461 27.81 -2.62 4.30
CA HIS A 461 26.95 -2.05 3.27
C HIS A 461 27.71 -1.16 2.28
N ASP A 462 27.08 -0.82 1.16
CA ASP A 462 27.64 0.05 0.13
C ASP A 462 27.01 1.47 0.11
N ALA A 463 26.06 1.75 1.02
CA ALA A 463 25.40 3.06 1.08
C ALA A 463 26.42 4.19 1.27
N LEU A 464 26.29 5.25 0.46
CA LEU A 464 27.22 6.37 0.46
C LEU A 464 27.21 7.11 1.80
N THR A 465 28.38 7.26 2.41
CA THR A 465 28.60 8.03 3.64
C THR A 465 30.06 8.44 3.75
N THR A 466 30.30 9.51 4.52
CA THR A 466 31.62 10.04 4.86
C THR A 466 31.63 10.48 6.33
N ASP A 467 32.70 11.11 6.78
CA ASP A 467 32.81 11.74 8.10
C ASP A 467 31.59 12.62 8.42
N GLY A 468 31.17 12.60 9.68
CA GLY A 468 29.92 13.21 10.15
C GLY A 468 28.68 12.31 9.97
N GLY A 469 28.71 11.33 9.06
CA GLY A 469 27.64 10.33 8.91
C GLY A 469 27.62 9.24 9.97
N SER A 470 28.71 9.07 10.74
CA SER A 470 28.79 8.14 11.87
C SER A 470 27.72 8.43 12.90
N GLY A 471 27.05 7.39 13.38
CA GLY A 471 25.97 7.44 14.35
C GLY A 471 24.58 7.56 13.73
N GLY A 472 24.50 7.65 12.40
CA GLY A 472 23.22 7.67 11.67
C GLY A 472 22.49 6.34 11.67
N PRO A 473 21.15 6.33 11.69
CA PRO A 473 20.37 5.10 11.64
C PRO A 473 20.43 4.45 10.25
N ILE A 474 20.63 3.13 10.25
CA ILE A 474 20.50 2.24 9.10
C ILE A 474 19.11 1.61 9.18
N PHE A 475 18.24 1.94 8.23
CA PHE A 475 16.92 1.33 8.09
C PHE A 475 16.95 0.12 7.17
N GLY A 476 16.29 -0.96 7.59
CA GLY A 476 16.05 -2.14 6.76
C GLY A 476 14.81 -1.99 5.88
N ALA A 477 14.54 -3.01 5.06
CA ALA A 477 13.36 -3.07 4.19
C ALA A 477 12.02 -3.07 4.96
N ASN A 478 12.03 -3.40 6.26
CA ASN A 478 10.85 -3.32 7.14
C ASN A 478 10.56 -1.90 7.65
N GLY A 479 11.38 -0.90 7.29
CA GLY A 479 11.25 0.48 7.77
C GLY A 479 11.62 0.68 9.24
N LYS A 480 12.26 -0.31 9.88
CA LYS A 480 12.83 -0.21 11.23
C LYS A 480 14.35 -0.03 11.15
N VAL A 481 14.93 0.56 12.18
CA VAL A 481 16.37 0.72 12.33
C VAL A 481 16.99 -0.63 12.67
N ILE A 482 17.88 -1.12 11.81
CA ILE A 482 18.60 -2.40 11.97
C ILE A 482 20.05 -2.20 12.45
N GLY A 483 20.58 -0.97 12.36
CA GLY A 483 21.91 -0.65 12.84
C GLY A 483 22.25 0.83 12.92
N ILE A 484 23.48 1.11 13.34
CA ILE A 484 24.05 2.44 13.54
C ILE A 484 25.30 2.54 12.65
N ASN A 485 25.29 3.45 11.68
CA ASN A 485 26.37 3.62 10.71
C ASN A 485 27.68 4.03 11.38
N GLN A 486 28.79 3.42 10.95
CA GLN A 486 30.15 3.66 11.39
C GLN A 486 30.99 4.00 10.14
N ALA A 487 31.19 5.30 9.87
CA ALA A 487 31.91 5.77 8.70
C ALA A 487 33.43 5.63 8.91
N VAL A 488 34.00 4.42 8.77
CA VAL A 488 35.39 4.14 9.18
C VAL A 488 36.22 3.43 8.10
N LEU A 489 36.04 3.78 6.82
CA LEU A 489 37.08 3.40 5.85
C LEU A 489 37.14 4.34 4.64
N ASP A 490 38.24 5.07 4.56
CA ASP A 490 38.65 5.79 3.37
C ASP A 490 39.07 4.79 2.28
N ASN A 491 38.66 5.06 1.04
CA ASN A 491 39.00 4.27 -0.16
C ASN A 491 38.47 2.83 -0.23
N SER A 492 37.50 2.46 0.62
CA SER A 492 36.74 1.21 0.47
C SER A 492 35.31 1.48 0.00
N PRO A 493 34.79 0.69 -0.98
CA PRO A 493 33.37 0.73 -1.32
C PRO A 493 32.50 0.19 -0.18
N ALA A 494 33.05 -0.69 0.67
CA ALA A 494 32.36 -1.21 1.84
C ALA A 494 32.44 -0.22 3.01
N LYS A 495 31.28 0.03 3.61
CA LYS A 495 31.03 0.80 4.82
C LYS A 495 30.47 -0.12 5.90
N PHE A 496 30.53 0.33 7.14
CA PHE A 496 30.23 -0.52 8.28
C PHE A 496 29.15 0.10 9.16
N GLY A 497 28.43 -0.74 9.88
CA GLY A 497 27.53 -0.32 10.93
C GLY A 497 27.53 -1.30 12.08
N VAL A 498 27.11 -0.83 13.26
CA VAL A 498 26.92 -1.64 14.45
C VAL A 498 25.46 -2.12 14.49
N PRO A 499 25.19 -3.43 14.65
CA PRO A 499 23.83 -3.95 14.78
C PRO A 499 23.03 -3.28 15.90
N ILE A 500 21.75 -2.96 15.65
CA ILE A 500 20.92 -2.15 16.57
C ILE A 500 20.69 -2.80 17.92
N ARG A 501 20.77 -4.12 18.01
CA ARG A 501 20.59 -4.88 19.25
C ARG A 501 21.50 -4.41 20.38
N TYR A 502 22.72 -3.97 20.08
CA TYR A 502 23.63 -3.41 21.10
C TYR A 502 23.12 -2.07 21.65
N GLY A 503 22.44 -1.27 20.84
CA GLY A 503 21.72 -0.08 21.29
C GLY A 503 20.48 -0.40 22.12
N ILE A 504 19.74 -1.45 21.75
CA ILE A 504 18.58 -1.95 22.51
C ILE A 504 19.03 -2.44 23.90
N GLU A 505 20.14 -3.17 23.98
CA GLU A 505 20.73 -3.63 25.25
C GLU A 505 21.07 -2.46 26.19
N LEU A 506 21.60 -1.35 25.67
CA LEU A 506 21.84 -0.14 26.47
C LEU A 506 20.54 0.52 26.93
N LEU A 507 19.51 0.54 26.07
CA LEU A 507 18.21 1.14 26.40
C LEU A 507 17.49 0.33 27.50
N GLN A 508 17.54 -0.99 27.45
CA GLN A 508 16.89 -1.89 28.42
C GLN A 508 17.50 -1.81 29.83
N LYS A 509 18.76 -1.39 29.96
CA LYS A 509 19.41 -1.16 31.26
C LYS A 509 18.90 0.10 31.97
N GLN A 510 18.23 1.00 31.25
CA GLN A 510 17.72 2.23 31.85
C GLN A 510 16.42 1.98 32.61
N PRO A 511 16.20 2.66 33.74
CA PRO A 511 14.98 2.47 34.55
C PRO A 511 13.73 2.80 33.74
N GLU A 512 12.68 1.98 33.90
CA GLU A 512 11.44 2.07 33.13
C GLU A 512 10.85 3.49 33.12
N ALA A 513 10.99 4.29 34.19
CA ALA A 513 10.49 5.68 34.22
C ALA A 513 11.06 6.60 33.11
N MET A 514 12.28 6.33 32.61
CA MET A 514 12.88 7.04 31.47
C MET A 514 12.42 6.48 30.11
N VAL A 515 11.84 5.27 30.09
CA VAL A 515 11.38 4.53 28.91
C VAL A 515 9.84 4.47 28.82
N SER A 516 9.11 4.75 29.90
CA SER A 516 7.66 4.55 30.05
C SER A 516 6.83 5.84 29.90
N GLN A 517 7.46 7.01 29.78
CA GLN A 517 6.80 8.17 29.16
C GLN A 517 6.55 7.95 27.65
N SER A 518 6.89 6.78 27.11
CA SER A 518 6.95 6.46 25.68
C SER A 518 5.94 5.41 25.19
N VAL A 519 5.09 4.82 26.05
CA VAL A 519 4.10 3.82 25.61
C VAL A 519 2.80 3.97 26.42
N LYS A 520 1.96 4.93 26.06
CA LYS A 520 0.51 4.79 26.25
C LYS A 520 -0.15 4.94 24.88
N PRO A 521 -0.83 3.91 24.37
CA PRO A 521 -1.80 4.12 23.32
C PRO A 521 -2.87 5.04 23.90
N GLU A 522 -3.20 6.13 23.21
CA GLU A 522 -4.47 6.82 23.46
C GLU A 522 -5.59 5.83 23.17
N GLU A 523 -6.11 5.21 24.23
CA GLU A 523 -7.45 4.64 24.20
C GLU A 523 -8.42 5.80 23.99
N ASN A 524 -8.94 5.84 22.77
CA ASN A 524 -10.07 6.65 22.36
C ASN A 524 -11.19 6.53 23.40
N LYS A 525 -11.44 7.60 24.16
CA LYS A 525 -12.65 7.75 24.97
C LYS A 525 -13.47 8.91 24.44
N GLN A 526 -14.54 8.48 23.77
CA GLN A 526 -15.81 9.14 23.44
C GLN A 526 -15.82 10.12 22.28
#